data_AF-A0A8S9LWR8-F1
#
_entry.id   AF-A0A8S9LWR8-F1
#
_cell.length_a   1.000
_cell.length_b   1.000
_cell.length_c   1.000
_cell.angle_alpha   90.00
_cell.angle_beta   90.00
_cell.angle_gamma   90.00
#
_symmetry.space_group_name_H-M   'P 1'
#
loop_
_entity.id
_entity.type
_entity.pdbx_description
1 polymer ?
#
loop_
_entity_poly.entity_id
_entity_poly.type
_entity_poly.pdbx_seq_one_letter_code
_entity_poly.pdbx_strand_id
1 'polypeptide(L)'
;MFLFSSPVPQTGVRHSTFESLRLGRSSQSIASGFLRFWDSLNFKKDMEFVGITVLFFDEKVNSMIHGFTSVGRANHYMSSLKAYSIVKVDRFEVARCSSMYKTTDHPFLIRFISLSIIDEVITGAPKINLQSKLDSSTISK
;
A
#
# COMPACT_ATOMS: atom_id res chain seq x y z
N MET A 1 -1.61 41.60 18.06
CA MET A 1 -1.52 41.60 16.59
C MET A 1 -0.85 40.30 16.19
N PHE A 2 -1.62 39.28 15.83
CA PHE A 2 -1.08 37.96 15.47
C PHE A 2 -1.02 37.86 13.95
N LEU A 3 0.19 37.64 13.43
CA LEU A 3 0.43 37.38 12.02
C LEU A 3 -0.12 35.98 11.71
N PHE A 4 -1.18 35.89 10.91
CA PHE A 4 -1.59 34.63 10.31
C PHE A 4 -0.53 34.21 9.30
N SER A 5 0.17 33.11 9.59
CA SER A 5 0.96 32.40 8.60
C SER A 5 0.05 31.99 7.45
N SER A 6 0.41 32.39 6.23
CA SER A 6 -0.26 31.94 5.00
C SER A 6 -0.33 30.42 4.97
N PRO A 7 -1.47 29.79 4.63
CA PRO A 7 -1.50 28.37 4.38
C PRO A 7 -0.63 28.09 3.15
N VAL A 8 0.40 27.25 3.34
CA VAL A 8 1.18 26.67 2.23
C VAL A 8 0.19 26.01 1.26
N PRO A 9 0.33 26.20 -0.06
CA PRO A 9 -0.49 25.49 -1.02
C PRO A 9 -0.32 23.99 -0.78
N GLN A 10 -1.35 23.35 -0.22
CA GLN A 10 -1.42 21.91 -0.22
C GLN A 10 -1.56 21.54 -1.68
N THR A 11 -0.48 21.03 -2.29
CA THR A 11 -0.58 20.27 -3.54
C THR A 11 -1.50 19.11 -3.20
N GLY A 12 -2.80 19.29 -3.45
CA GLY A 12 -3.82 18.37 -3.03
C GLY A 12 -3.49 17.02 -3.62
N VAL A 13 -2.99 16.11 -2.78
CA VAL A 13 -2.90 14.71 -3.16
C VAL A 13 -4.33 14.32 -3.45
N ARG A 14 -4.65 14.03 -4.72
CA ARG A 14 -5.96 13.50 -5.07
C ARG A 14 -6.02 12.13 -4.39
N HIS A 15 -6.65 12.08 -3.22
CA HIS A 15 -6.71 10.87 -2.42
C HIS A 15 -7.63 9.87 -3.14
N SER A 16 -7.03 8.84 -3.74
CA SER A 16 -7.76 7.71 -4.31
C SER A 16 -7.86 6.60 -3.27
N THR A 17 -9.09 6.21 -2.94
CA THR A 17 -9.39 4.98 -2.17
C THR A 17 -9.20 3.75 -3.05
N PHE A 18 -9.15 2.56 -2.45
CA PHE A 18 -9.00 1.30 -3.19
C PHE A 18 -10.15 1.02 -4.16
N GLU A 19 -11.37 1.47 -3.81
CA GLU A 19 -12.55 1.39 -4.68
C GLU A 19 -12.36 2.13 -6.02
N SER A 20 -11.51 3.16 -6.04
CA SER A 20 -11.25 3.94 -7.25
C SER A 20 -10.19 3.32 -8.16
N LEU A 21 -9.54 2.23 -7.74
CA LEU A 21 -8.48 1.56 -8.50
C LEU A 21 -9.01 0.94 -9.79
N ARG A 22 -8.32 1.22 -10.88
CA ARG A 22 -8.63 0.72 -12.23
C ARG A 22 -7.53 -0.20 -12.71
N LEU A 23 -7.92 -1.29 -13.38
CA LEU A 23 -6.97 -2.27 -13.94
C LEU A 23 -6.01 -1.64 -14.95
N GLY A 24 -4.79 -2.19 -14.99
CA GLY A 24 -3.77 -1.86 -15.97
C GLY A 24 -2.65 -0.96 -15.43
N ARG A 25 -1.81 -0.50 -16.36
CA ARG A 25 -0.70 0.41 -16.09
C ARG A 25 -1.22 1.83 -16.13
N SER A 26 -1.11 2.50 -15.01
CA SER A 26 -1.66 3.84 -14.85
C SER A 26 -0.74 4.66 -13.96
N SER A 27 -0.72 5.97 -14.17
CA SER A 27 -0.19 6.95 -13.22
C SER A 27 -1.12 7.07 -11.99
N GLN A 28 -1.61 5.95 -11.46
CA GLN A 28 -2.40 5.90 -10.24
C GLN A 28 -1.51 6.15 -9.04
N SER A 29 -2.09 6.79 -8.04
CA SER A 29 -1.48 7.14 -6.78
C SER A 29 -2.45 6.82 -5.66
N ILE A 30 -1.97 6.27 -4.56
CA ILE A 30 -2.77 6.08 -3.33
C ILE A 30 -2.05 6.71 -2.15
N ALA A 31 -2.82 7.21 -1.20
CA ALA A 31 -2.34 7.46 0.16
C ALA A 31 -2.93 6.36 1.05
N SER A 32 -2.08 5.55 1.67
CA SER A 32 -2.51 4.35 2.36
C SER A 32 -1.68 4.10 3.61
N GLY A 33 -2.32 3.56 4.63
CA GLY A 33 -1.63 2.94 5.74
C GLY A 33 -0.95 1.65 5.28
N PHE A 34 0.34 1.54 5.56
CA PHE A 34 1.12 0.33 5.40
C PHE A 34 1.04 -0.46 6.72
N LEU A 35 0.43 -1.64 6.68
CA LEU A 35 0.25 -2.46 7.88
C LEU A 35 1.47 -3.33 8.17
N ARG A 36 1.81 -4.22 7.23
CA ARG A 36 2.92 -5.17 7.36
C ARG A 36 3.35 -5.68 5.98
N PHE A 37 4.51 -6.34 5.93
CA PHE A 37 4.99 -7.05 4.75
C PHE A 37 5.60 -8.39 5.15
N TRP A 38 5.71 -9.29 4.17
CA TRP A 38 6.34 -10.59 4.36
C TRP A 38 6.91 -11.12 3.03
N ASP A 39 7.86 -12.04 3.15
CA ASP A 39 8.43 -12.74 2.01
C ASP A 39 7.38 -13.66 1.38
N SER A 40 7.24 -13.54 0.08
CA SER A 40 6.40 -14.42 -0.74
C SER A 40 7.27 -15.52 -1.29
N LEU A 41 6.89 -16.76 -1.02
CA LEU A 41 7.64 -17.95 -1.35
C LEU A 41 6.84 -18.84 -2.31
N ASN A 42 7.51 -19.44 -3.28
CA ASN A 42 6.93 -20.44 -4.15
C ASN A 42 7.08 -21.83 -3.53
N PHE A 43 6.05 -22.28 -2.82
CA PHE A 43 6.05 -23.60 -2.16
C PHE A 43 6.26 -24.78 -3.12
N LYS A 44 5.90 -24.64 -4.41
CA LYS A 44 6.09 -25.71 -5.40
C LYS A 44 7.53 -25.81 -5.90
N LYS A 45 8.36 -24.80 -5.62
CA LYS A 45 9.75 -24.71 -6.08
C LYS A 45 10.63 -24.42 -4.87
N ASP A 46 10.67 -25.36 -3.94
CA ASP A 46 11.57 -25.36 -2.78
C ASP A 46 11.54 -24.08 -1.94
N MET A 47 10.35 -23.48 -1.78
CA MET A 47 10.16 -22.20 -1.09
C MET A 47 10.98 -21.05 -1.71
N GLU A 48 11.22 -21.07 -3.03
CA GLU A 48 11.95 -20.02 -3.75
C GLU A 48 11.33 -18.65 -3.44
N PHE A 49 12.18 -17.70 -3.05
CA PHE A 49 11.76 -16.32 -2.84
C PHE A 49 11.32 -15.69 -4.16
N VAL A 50 10.03 -15.36 -4.26
CA VAL A 50 9.44 -14.75 -5.47
C VAL A 50 9.24 -13.24 -5.34
N GLY A 51 9.33 -12.70 -4.13
CA GLY A 51 9.16 -11.27 -3.88
C GLY A 51 8.64 -10.94 -2.50
N ILE A 52 8.24 -9.70 -2.30
CA ILE A 52 7.67 -9.21 -1.04
C ILE A 52 6.20 -8.90 -1.27
N THR A 53 5.33 -9.44 -0.40
CA THR A 53 3.92 -9.03 -0.32
C THR A 53 3.77 -7.97 0.76
N VAL A 54 2.99 -6.94 0.45
CA VAL A 54 2.73 -5.78 1.30
C VAL A 54 1.23 -5.70 1.55
N LEU A 55 0.83 -5.38 2.78
CA LEU A 55 -0.57 -5.18 3.14
C LEU A 55 -0.88 -3.71 3.39
N PHE A 56 -1.76 -3.17 2.55
CA PHE A 56 -2.22 -1.78 2.58
C PHE A 56 -3.65 -1.69 3.12
N PHE A 57 -3.97 -0.57 3.78
CA PHE A 57 -5.33 -0.22 4.17
C PHE A 57 -5.58 1.27 3.88
N ASP A 58 -6.82 1.62 3.53
CA ASP A 58 -7.22 3.01 3.34
C ASP A 58 -8.19 3.45 4.45
N GLU A 59 -8.78 4.64 4.27
CA GLU A 59 -9.72 5.23 5.22
C GLU A 59 -11.06 4.48 5.35
N LYS A 60 -11.38 3.56 4.42
CA LYS A 60 -12.62 2.80 4.47
C LYS A 60 -12.53 1.67 5.49
N VAL A 61 -13.64 1.40 6.18
CA VAL A 61 -13.75 0.29 7.16
C VAL A 61 -13.49 -1.03 6.44
N ASN A 62 -12.65 -1.89 7.04
CA ASN A 62 -12.27 -3.21 6.51
C ASN A 62 -11.75 -3.24 5.05
N SER A 63 -11.36 -2.09 4.51
CA SER A 63 -10.76 -1.97 3.19
C SER A 63 -9.26 -2.19 3.27
N MET A 64 -8.82 -3.32 2.71
CA MET A 64 -7.43 -3.78 2.70
C MET A 64 -7.09 -4.34 1.33
N ILE A 65 -5.88 -4.10 0.85
CA ILE A 65 -5.40 -4.56 -0.46
C ILE A 65 -3.96 -5.02 -0.37
N HIS A 66 -3.59 -6.04 -1.16
CA HIS A 66 -2.20 -6.47 -1.27
C HIS A 66 -1.44 -5.67 -2.32
N GLY A 67 -0.23 -5.25 -1.95
CA GLY A 67 0.84 -4.89 -2.85
C GLY A 67 1.79 -6.07 -3.08
N PHE A 68 2.44 -6.12 -4.23
CA PHE A 68 3.47 -7.10 -4.53
C PHE A 68 4.64 -6.47 -5.29
N THR A 69 5.85 -6.76 -4.85
CA THR A 69 7.09 -6.51 -5.61
C THR A 69 7.81 -7.83 -5.86
N SER A 70 8.20 -8.08 -7.11
CA SER A 70 8.93 -9.31 -7.47
C SER A 70 10.36 -9.30 -6.93
N VAL A 71 10.97 -10.47 -6.77
CA VAL A 71 12.36 -10.67 -6.32
C VAL A 71 13.36 -9.70 -6.96
N GLY A 72 13.33 -9.51 -8.28
CA GLY A 72 14.25 -8.60 -8.98
C GLY A 72 14.12 -7.12 -8.63
N ARG A 73 13.10 -6.74 -7.85
CA ARG A 73 12.83 -5.38 -7.36
C ARG A 73 12.71 -5.29 -5.84
N ALA A 74 12.77 -6.40 -5.12
CA ALA A 74 12.54 -6.45 -3.68
C ALA A 74 13.51 -5.52 -2.93
N ASN A 75 14.81 -5.64 -3.22
CA ASN A 75 15.86 -4.83 -2.58
C ASN A 75 15.70 -3.33 -2.82
N HIS A 76 15.13 -2.91 -3.95
CA HIS A 76 14.92 -1.49 -4.25
C HIS A 76 13.87 -0.85 -3.34
N TYR A 77 12.83 -1.61 -2.99
CA TYR A 77 11.74 -1.10 -2.16
C TYR A 77 11.94 -1.35 -0.67
N MET A 78 12.76 -2.32 -0.29
CA MET A 78 12.85 -2.82 1.08
C MET A 78 13.15 -1.71 2.11
N SER A 79 14.00 -0.73 1.78
CA SER A 79 14.28 0.43 2.65
C SER A 79 13.09 1.37 2.84
N SER A 80 12.15 1.40 1.90
CA SER A 80 10.94 2.24 1.94
C SER A 80 9.74 1.54 2.59
N LEU A 81 9.80 0.22 2.82
CA LEU A 81 8.71 -0.56 3.43
C LEU A 81 8.78 -0.53 4.96
N LYS A 82 8.34 0.57 5.57
CA LYS A 82 8.27 0.71 7.03
C LYS A 82 6.89 0.31 7.55
N ALA A 83 6.83 -0.78 8.32
CA ALA A 83 5.61 -1.22 9.02
C ALA A 83 4.94 -0.07 9.77
N TYR A 84 3.61 -0.06 9.76
CA TYR A 84 2.79 0.88 10.53
C TYR A 84 2.98 2.36 10.16
N SER A 85 3.35 2.64 8.92
CA SER A 85 3.48 4.01 8.39
C SER A 85 2.31 4.39 7.49
N ILE A 86 2.10 5.68 7.25
CA ILE A 86 1.23 6.13 6.16
C ILE A 86 2.13 6.52 4.99
N VAL A 87 1.90 5.91 3.84
CA VAL A 87 2.71 6.09 2.64
C VAL A 87 1.86 6.54 1.47
N LYS A 88 2.49 7.30 0.59
CA LYS A 88 2.01 7.54 -0.76
C LYS A 88 2.68 6.53 -1.67
N VAL A 89 1.89 5.81 -2.46
CA VAL A 89 2.41 4.91 -3.49
C VAL A 89 2.00 5.46 -4.84
N ASP A 90 2.97 5.85 -5.65
CA ASP A 90 2.79 6.40 -7.00
C ASP A 90 3.22 5.39 -8.06
N ARG A 91 2.63 5.49 -9.26
CA ARG A 91 3.06 4.80 -10.50
C ARG A 91 3.16 3.29 -10.34
N PHE A 92 2.06 2.67 -9.93
CA PHE A 92 1.93 1.22 -9.83
C PHE A 92 1.00 0.65 -10.90
N GLU A 93 1.05 -0.66 -11.09
CA GLU A 93 0.11 -1.41 -11.92
C GLU A 93 -1.00 -2.02 -11.04
N VAL A 94 -2.24 -2.02 -11.51
CA VAL A 94 -3.33 -2.75 -10.85
C VAL A 94 -3.62 -4.01 -11.64
N ALA A 95 -3.50 -5.15 -10.97
CA ALA A 95 -3.80 -6.46 -11.55
C ALA A 95 -4.97 -7.13 -10.82
N ARG A 96 -5.60 -8.11 -11.45
CA ARG A 96 -6.60 -8.95 -10.77
C ARG A 96 -5.92 -9.89 -9.79
N CYS A 97 -6.47 -10.01 -8.59
CA CYS A 97 -6.00 -10.98 -7.61
C CYS A 97 -6.49 -12.39 -7.96
N SER A 98 -5.57 -13.34 -8.13
CA SER A 98 -5.93 -14.76 -8.30
C SER A 98 -6.39 -15.35 -6.97
N SER A 99 -7.49 -16.09 -6.98
CA SER A 99 -8.12 -16.68 -5.78
C SER A 99 -7.23 -17.60 -4.96
N MET A 100 -6.20 -18.20 -5.55
CA MET A 100 -5.38 -19.25 -4.93
C MET A 100 -4.56 -18.80 -3.72
N TYR A 101 -4.37 -17.48 -3.51
CA TYR A 101 -3.55 -16.90 -2.45
C TYR A 101 -4.11 -15.56 -1.94
N LYS A 102 -5.43 -15.44 -1.81
CA LYS A 102 -6.08 -14.21 -1.34
C LYS A 102 -5.89 -14.03 0.17
N THR A 103 -5.13 -13.02 0.56
CA THR A 103 -5.02 -12.60 1.96
C THR A 103 -5.98 -11.42 2.28
N THR A 104 -6.68 -10.86 1.28
CA THR A 104 -7.75 -9.86 1.43
C THR A 104 -8.88 -10.14 0.45
N ASP A 105 -10.08 -9.65 0.74
CA ASP A 105 -11.26 -9.78 -0.13
C ASP A 105 -11.24 -8.85 -1.35
N HIS A 106 -10.34 -7.85 -1.39
CA HIS A 106 -10.25 -6.92 -2.50
C HIS A 106 -9.94 -7.64 -3.83
N PRO A 107 -10.67 -7.36 -4.92
CA PRO A 107 -10.55 -8.09 -6.19
C PRO A 107 -9.25 -7.78 -6.95
N PHE A 108 -8.57 -6.71 -6.58
CA PHE A 108 -7.32 -6.26 -7.21
C PHE A 108 -6.13 -6.38 -6.27
N LEU A 109 -4.94 -6.41 -6.89
CA LEU A 109 -3.66 -6.24 -6.22
C LEU A 109 -2.89 -5.09 -6.86
N ILE A 110 -2.06 -4.43 -6.05
CA ILE A 110 -1.12 -3.40 -6.47
C ILE A 110 0.20 -4.06 -6.82
N ARG A 111 0.75 -3.75 -7.99
CA ARG A 111 2.00 -4.31 -8.50
C ARG A 111 3.04 -3.21 -8.62
N PHE A 112 4.13 -3.34 -7.88
CA PHE A 112 5.25 -2.41 -8.01
C PHE A 112 6.02 -2.72 -9.28
N ILE A 113 6.15 -1.69 -10.11
CA ILE A 113 6.96 -1.68 -11.32
C ILE A 113 8.26 -0.93 -11.04
N SER A 114 9.21 -0.89 -11.97
CA SER A 114 10.49 -0.21 -11.74
C SER A 114 10.37 1.31 -11.50
N LEU A 115 9.24 1.91 -11.86
CA LEU A 115 8.97 3.36 -11.73
C LEU A 115 8.07 3.70 -10.54
N SER A 116 7.65 2.70 -9.75
CA SER A 116 6.81 2.95 -8.58
C SER A 116 7.61 3.73 -7.54
N ILE A 117 6.95 4.64 -6.85
CA ILE A 117 7.57 5.44 -5.78
C ILE A 117 6.77 5.25 -4.51
N ILE A 118 7.48 5.10 -3.39
CA ILE A 118 6.91 4.97 -2.05
C ILE A 118 7.52 6.06 -1.20
N ASP A 119 6.70 7.04 -0.83
CA ASP A 119 7.09 8.17 0.01
C ASP A 119 6.29 8.16 1.31
N GLU A 120 6.93 8.42 2.45
CA GLU A 120 6.22 8.59 3.73
C GLU A 120 5.38 9.89 3.67
N VAL A 121 4.10 9.82 4.09
CA VAL A 121 3.23 11.00 4.14
C VAL A 121 3.39 11.68 5.49
N ILE A 122 4.11 12.80 5.50
CA ILE A 122 4.46 13.53 6.73
C ILE A 122 3.30 14.43 7.23
N THR A 123 2.44 14.94 6.33
CA THR A 123 1.35 15.88 6.68
C THR A 123 0.12 15.72 5.80
N GLY A 124 -1.09 15.86 6.35
CA GLY A 124 -2.35 15.86 5.58
C GLY A 124 -2.82 14.47 5.13
N ALA A 125 -2.27 13.40 5.71
CA ALA A 125 -2.75 12.05 5.48
C ALA A 125 -4.25 11.94 5.82
N PRO A 126 -5.01 11.06 5.12
CA PRO A 126 -6.39 10.77 5.52
C PRO A 126 -6.38 10.32 6.99
N LYS A 127 -7.48 10.57 7.73
CA LYS A 127 -7.59 10.25 9.16
C LYS A 127 -7.72 8.73 9.35
N ILE A 128 -6.65 8.03 9.02
CA ILE A 128 -6.49 6.59 9.05
C ILE A 128 -6.15 6.24 10.50
N ASN A 129 -7.13 5.76 11.26
CA ASN A 129 -6.90 5.31 12.63
C ASN A 129 -6.16 3.95 12.61
N LEU A 130 -4.83 4.02 12.57
CA LEU A 130 -3.92 2.88 12.59
C LEU A 130 -4.19 1.93 13.78
N GLN A 131 -4.54 2.47 14.95
CA GLN A 131 -4.80 1.69 16.16
C GLN A 131 -6.04 0.78 15.98
N SER A 132 -7.15 1.34 15.50
CA SER A 132 -8.37 0.56 15.28
C SER A 132 -8.20 -0.57 14.27
N LYS A 133 -7.28 -0.41 13.30
CA LYS A 133 -6.99 -1.43 12.28
C LYS A 133 -6.06 -2.51 12.81
N LEU A 134 -5.07 -2.15 13.64
CA LEU A 134 -4.21 -3.10 14.36
C LEU A 134 -5.02 -4.09 15.19
N ASP A 135 -5.99 -3.58 15.96
CA ASP A 135 -6.83 -4.38 16.84
C ASP A 135 -7.68 -5.38 16.04
N SER A 136 -8.16 -5.00 14.85
CA SER A 136 -8.86 -5.92 13.94
C SER A 136 -7.94 -6.97 13.27
N SER A 137 -6.67 -6.63 13.04
CA SER A 137 -5.70 -7.52 12.36
C SER A 137 -5.06 -8.58 13.28
N THR A 138 -5.18 -8.39 14.60
CA THR A 138 -4.65 -9.30 15.62
C THR A 138 -5.64 -10.44 15.96
N ILE A 139 -6.87 -10.36 15.45
CA ILE A 139 -7.90 -11.39 15.62
C ILE A 139 -7.89 -12.32 14.39
N SER A 140 -6.80 -13.06 14.24
CA SER A 140 -6.81 -14.32 13.48
C SER A 140 -5.63 -15.16 13.99
N LYS A 141 -5.92 -15.99 15.00
CA LYS A 141 -5.11 -17.14 15.39
C LYS A 141 -5.79 -18.38 14.86
#